data_AF-A0A7X4DNY9-F1
#
_entry.id   AF-A0A7X4DNY9-F1
#
_cell.length_a   1.000
_cell.length_b   1.000
_cell.length_c   1.000
_cell.angle_alpha   90.00
_cell.angle_beta   90.00
_cell.angle_gamma   90.00
#
_symmetry.space_group_name_H-M   'P 1'
#
loop_
_entity.id
_entity.type
_entity.pdbx_description
1 polymer ?
#
loop_
_entity_poly.entity_id
_entity_poly.type
_entity_poly.pdbx_seq_one_letter_code
_entity_poly.pdbx_strand_id
1 'polypeptide(L)'
;MAQGRRAQRRSGQHVAADAGAAARVPSGRPEASRGLAPRGVAMSGLSSTASNGNPLVTGNAPIEAMSLNRVLPAPESVSRVLVAGWAGRDPLAVAEHVRELAGLGVAPPSETPLFYEVSSDRISGRAEIQDVGAAGGGEVECVLWRVGDALYLGLGSDHTDRELEATSVAKSKQACDKPVSDRVIRYSDLDCPTDDLRMSCRIREGGEWALYQDGPLSELLAPLDLLGLAQARGVLAEREDVALFCGTLPAIGAVRPASGYRMALHHPDGRELVSLNYSVRRLRAMA
;
A
#
# COMPACT_ATOMS: atom_id res chain seq x y z
N MET A 1 56.70 40.88 -25.21
CA MET A 1 55.59 39.92 -25.26
C MET A 1 54.33 40.63 -24.77
N ALA A 2 53.27 40.54 -25.57
CA ALA A 2 51.89 40.95 -25.32
C ALA A 2 51.32 40.29 -24.04
N GLN A 3 50.20 40.64 -23.40
CA GLN A 3 49.15 41.66 -23.47
C GLN A 3 48.30 41.44 -22.19
N GLY A 4 47.63 42.47 -21.67
CA GLY A 4 46.75 42.37 -20.49
C GLY A 4 45.37 41.75 -20.74
N ARG A 5 44.57 41.62 -19.67
CA ARG A 5 43.09 41.54 -19.64
C ARG A 5 42.62 41.68 -18.18
N ARG A 6 41.97 42.79 -17.78
CA ARG A 6 40.53 43.13 -17.88
C ARG A 6 39.60 42.11 -17.21
N ALA A 7 39.01 42.56 -16.10
CA ALA A 7 37.83 42.00 -15.47
C ALA A 7 36.60 42.13 -16.39
N GLN A 8 35.79 41.07 -16.45
CA GLN A 8 34.50 41.09 -17.12
C GLN A 8 33.50 40.17 -16.39
N ARG A 9 32.37 40.78 -16.02
CA ARG A 9 31.13 40.13 -15.56
C ARG A 9 30.50 39.31 -16.70
N ARG A 10 30.01 38.11 -16.39
CA ARG A 10 28.91 37.37 -17.05
C ARG A 10 28.33 36.39 -16.01
N SER A 11 27.12 36.59 -15.47
CA SER A 11 25.80 36.22 -16.01
C SER A 11 25.65 34.71 -16.28
N GLY A 12 25.07 33.99 -15.30
CA GLY A 12 24.33 32.74 -15.48
C GLY A 12 23.11 32.83 -14.54
N GLN A 13 21.92 33.16 -15.06
CA GLN A 13 20.89 32.20 -15.48
C GLN A 13 20.62 31.11 -14.42
N HIS A 14 19.88 31.50 -13.39
CA HIS A 14 19.02 30.56 -12.67
C HIS A 14 17.76 30.35 -13.53
N VAL A 15 17.60 29.11 -14.00
CA VAL A 15 16.36 28.62 -14.59
C VAL A 15 15.39 28.42 -13.42
N ALA A 16 14.42 29.32 -13.30
CA ALA A 16 13.26 29.14 -12.44
C ALA A 16 12.32 28.15 -13.12
N ALA A 17 12.06 27.03 -12.47
CA ALA A 17 11.07 26.06 -12.91
C ALA A 17 9.66 26.59 -12.61
N ASP A 18 8.89 26.63 -13.69
CA ASP A 18 7.44 26.78 -13.86
C ASP A 18 6.56 26.69 -12.60
N ALA A 19 5.97 27.83 -12.22
CA ALA A 19 4.80 27.89 -11.34
C ALA A 19 3.54 27.77 -12.21
N GLY A 20 2.98 26.56 -12.28
CA GLY A 20 1.74 26.25 -12.99
C GLY A 20 0.55 27.03 -12.42
N ALA A 21 -0.12 27.76 -13.30
CA ALA A 21 -1.19 28.70 -13.04
C ALA A 21 -2.46 28.04 -12.46
N ALA A 22 -3.04 28.72 -11.46
CA ALA A 22 -4.37 28.43 -10.93
C ALA A 22 -5.46 28.80 -11.96
N ALA A 23 -6.21 27.79 -12.42
CA ALA A 23 -7.39 27.99 -13.25
C ALA A 23 -8.60 28.39 -12.39
N ARG A 24 -9.18 29.56 -12.69
CA ARG A 24 -10.46 30.04 -12.14
C ARG A 24 -11.63 29.22 -12.69
N VAL A 25 -12.45 28.69 -11.79
CA VAL A 25 -13.76 28.08 -12.09
C VAL A 25 -14.84 29.17 -12.11
N PRO A 26 -15.66 29.30 -13.17
CA PRO A 26 -16.87 30.10 -13.12
C PRO A 26 -18.05 29.27 -12.61
N SER A 27 -18.77 29.84 -11.65
CA SER A 27 -20.01 29.36 -11.07
C SER A 27 -21.19 29.49 -12.04
N GLY A 28 -21.98 28.42 -12.18
CA GLY A 28 -23.25 28.42 -12.89
C GLY A 28 -24.11 27.21 -12.54
N ARG A 29 -25.14 27.41 -11.72
CA ARG A 29 -26.33 26.53 -11.62
C ARG A 29 -27.34 26.98 -12.68
N PRO A 30 -28.19 26.09 -13.23
CA PRO A 30 -29.51 25.92 -12.60
C PRO A 30 -30.13 24.50 -12.65
N GLU A 31 -30.90 24.24 -11.58
CA GLU A 31 -32.23 23.62 -11.51
C GLU A 31 -32.59 22.22 -12.07
N ALA A 32 -33.55 21.65 -11.34
CA ALA A 32 -33.98 20.27 -11.31
C ALA A 32 -35.27 20.01 -12.12
N SER A 33 -35.45 18.76 -12.56
CA SER A 33 -36.75 18.12 -12.79
C SER A 33 -36.54 16.60 -12.59
N ARG A 34 -37.15 15.93 -11.58
CA ARG A 34 -38.50 15.30 -11.58
C ARG A 34 -38.80 14.65 -12.93
N GLY A 35 -39.04 13.35 -13.09
CA GLY A 35 -39.39 12.23 -12.20
C GLY A 35 -40.15 11.18 -13.06
N LEU A 36 -40.38 9.99 -12.48
CA LEU A 36 -41.21 8.87 -12.96
C LEU A 36 -40.61 7.87 -13.97
N ALA A 37 -40.14 6.75 -13.43
CA ALA A 37 -40.53 5.42 -13.91
C ALA A 37 -41.93 5.09 -13.36
N PRO A 38 -42.70 4.19 -14.01
CA PRO A 38 -43.10 3.02 -13.21
C PRO A 38 -43.34 1.71 -14.00
N ARG A 39 -43.43 0.65 -13.20
CA ARG A 39 -44.24 -0.58 -13.32
C ARG A 39 -43.52 -1.86 -13.75
N GLY A 40 -43.32 -2.70 -12.74
CA GLY A 40 -43.15 -4.13 -12.90
C GLY A 40 -44.46 -4.83 -13.24
N VAL A 41 -44.32 -6.09 -13.67
CA VAL A 41 -45.36 -7.12 -13.65
C VAL A 41 -44.70 -8.37 -13.10
N ALA A 42 -45.19 -8.81 -11.96
CA ALA A 42 -44.98 -10.15 -11.43
C ALA A 42 -45.99 -11.09 -12.10
N MET A 43 -45.54 -12.29 -12.48
CA MET A 43 -46.43 -13.42 -12.76
C MET A 43 -46.01 -14.60 -11.89
N SER A 44 -47.01 -15.09 -11.17
CA SER A 44 -47.06 -16.22 -10.27
C SER A 44 -47.37 -17.53 -11.02
N GLY A 45 -47.13 -18.67 -10.34
CA GLY A 45 -47.69 -19.99 -10.66
C GLY A 45 -46.60 -21.04 -10.92
N LEU A 46 -46.15 -21.80 -9.91
CA LEU A 46 -46.71 -23.08 -9.43
C LEU A 46 -46.81 -24.16 -10.54
N SER A 47 -45.97 -25.20 -10.45
CA SER A 47 -46.43 -26.56 -10.17
C SER A 47 -45.28 -27.56 -10.07
N SER A 48 -45.42 -28.43 -9.08
CA SER A 48 -44.67 -29.60 -8.69
C SER A 48 -44.53 -30.69 -9.76
N THR A 49 -43.41 -31.41 -9.75
CA THR A 49 -43.40 -32.89 -9.82
C THR A 49 -42.25 -33.44 -8.98
N ALA A 50 -42.52 -34.60 -8.38
CA ALA A 50 -41.75 -35.21 -7.31
C ALA A 50 -40.76 -36.29 -7.80
N SER A 51 -39.91 -36.71 -6.84
CA SER A 51 -39.21 -37.98 -6.72
C SER A 51 -37.91 -38.19 -7.52
N ASN A 52 -36.78 -38.24 -6.80
CA ASN A 52 -36.25 -39.51 -6.32
C ASN A 52 -35.27 -39.30 -5.16
N GLY A 53 -35.41 -40.14 -4.14
CA GLY A 53 -34.69 -40.04 -2.87
C GLY A 53 -33.22 -40.42 -2.99
N ASN A 54 -32.41 -39.78 -2.15
CA ASN A 54 -31.09 -40.25 -1.76
C ASN A 54 -30.97 -40.04 -0.23
N PRO A 55 -30.35 -40.97 0.52
CA PRO A 55 -30.54 -41.04 1.95
C PRO A 55 -29.80 -39.93 2.70
N LEU A 56 -30.41 -39.54 3.82
CA LEU A 56 -29.88 -38.65 4.84
C LEU A 56 -28.51 -39.15 5.32
N VAL A 57 -27.45 -38.46 4.93
CA VAL A 57 -26.17 -38.50 5.65
C VAL A 57 -26.24 -37.44 6.74
N THR A 58 -26.71 -37.86 7.92
CA THR A 58 -26.42 -37.17 9.17
C THR A 58 -24.98 -37.49 9.55
N GLY A 59 -24.08 -36.57 9.28
CA GLY A 59 -22.70 -36.64 9.73
C GLY A 59 -22.15 -35.24 9.77
N ASN A 60 -21.96 -34.71 10.98
CA ASN A 60 -21.17 -33.52 11.22
C ASN A 60 -19.78 -33.74 10.59
N ALA A 61 -19.59 -33.22 9.38
CA ALA A 61 -18.26 -32.99 8.87
C ALA A 61 -17.63 -31.91 9.75
N PRO A 62 -16.44 -32.11 10.32
CA PRO A 62 -15.70 -31.01 10.90
C PRO A 62 -15.55 -29.96 9.80
N ILE A 63 -15.78 -28.69 10.14
CA ILE A 63 -15.42 -27.56 9.29
C ILE A 63 -13.91 -27.70 9.09
N GLU A 64 -13.50 -28.29 7.95
CA GLU A 64 -12.13 -28.18 7.49
C GLU A 64 -11.83 -26.69 7.48
N ALA A 65 -10.80 -26.27 8.21
CA ALA A 65 -10.27 -24.93 8.11
C ALA A 65 -10.00 -24.68 6.62
N MET A 66 -10.92 -23.98 5.94
CA MET A 66 -10.74 -23.54 4.58
C MET A 66 -9.39 -22.83 4.58
N SER A 67 -8.46 -23.32 3.77
CA SER A 67 -7.15 -22.68 3.63
C SER A 67 -7.39 -21.26 3.14
N LEU A 68 -7.49 -20.32 4.08
CA LEU A 68 -7.70 -18.89 3.85
C LEU A 68 -6.61 -18.33 2.94
N ASN A 69 -5.47 -19.03 2.89
CA ASN A 69 -4.28 -18.64 2.16
C ASN A 69 -4.28 -19.26 0.77
N ARG A 70 -4.48 -18.39 -0.23
CA ARG A 70 -4.26 -18.66 -1.65
C ARG A 70 -2.86 -18.17 -2.03
N VAL A 71 -2.23 -18.81 -3.01
CA VAL A 71 -0.99 -18.29 -3.60
C VAL A 71 -1.32 -16.98 -4.32
N LEU A 72 -0.50 -15.95 -4.12
CA LEU A 72 -0.63 -14.69 -4.86
C LEU A 72 -0.71 -14.98 -6.37
N PRO A 73 -1.61 -14.31 -7.11
CA PRO A 73 -1.40 -14.10 -8.53
C PRO A 73 0.02 -13.58 -8.73
N ALA A 74 0.79 -14.19 -9.64
CA ALA A 74 2.21 -13.90 -9.77
C ALA A 74 2.43 -12.37 -9.90
N PRO A 75 3.48 -11.78 -9.29
CA PRO A 75 3.71 -10.32 -9.26
C PRO A 75 3.49 -9.58 -10.60
N GLU A 76 3.78 -10.24 -11.71
CA GLU A 76 3.54 -9.77 -13.08
C GLU A 76 2.06 -9.58 -13.48
N SER A 77 1.12 -10.03 -12.65
CA SER A 77 -0.33 -9.99 -12.91
C SER A 77 -0.99 -8.66 -12.53
N VAL A 78 -0.29 -7.74 -11.86
CA VAL A 78 -0.81 -6.40 -11.58
C VAL A 78 -0.15 -5.37 -12.49
N SER A 79 -0.97 -4.56 -13.16
CA SER A 79 -0.49 -3.46 -13.98
C SER A 79 0.03 -2.28 -13.15
N ARG A 80 -0.48 -2.11 -11.92
CA ARG A 80 -0.22 -0.95 -11.06
C ARG A 80 0.23 -1.31 -9.67
N VAL A 81 1.16 -0.53 -9.14
CA VAL A 81 1.61 -0.62 -7.75
C VAL A 81 1.58 0.78 -7.15
N LEU A 82 0.77 0.94 -6.12
CA LEU A 82 0.58 2.21 -5.42
C LEU A 82 0.98 2.03 -3.96
N VAL A 83 1.67 3.02 -3.42
CA VAL A 83 2.01 3.12 -2.00
C VAL A 83 1.32 4.33 -1.40
N ALA A 84 0.43 4.10 -0.43
CA ALA A 84 -0.27 5.16 0.29
C ALA A 84 0.60 5.68 1.43
N GLY A 85 1.24 6.83 1.23
CA GLY A 85 1.90 7.57 2.30
C GLY A 85 0.91 8.41 3.09
N TRP A 86 1.27 8.70 4.36
CA TRP A 86 0.45 9.52 5.26
C TRP A 86 -0.95 8.96 5.48
N ALA A 87 -1.08 7.62 5.49
CA ALA A 87 -2.35 6.89 5.56
C ALA A 87 -2.86 6.67 7.00
N GLY A 88 -2.38 7.46 7.96
CA GLY A 88 -2.89 7.41 9.34
C GLY A 88 -4.37 7.78 9.38
N ARG A 89 -5.15 7.05 10.19
CA ARG A 89 -6.60 7.26 10.30
C ARG A 89 -6.98 8.54 11.02
N ASP A 90 -6.16 8.95 12.00
CA ASP A 90 -6.38 10.20 12.73
C ASP A 90 -5.83 11.40 11.93
N PRO A 91 -6.70 12.25 11.35
CA PRO A 91 -6.26 13.38 10.56
C PRO A 91 -5.53 14.44 11.38
N LEU A 92 -5.81 14.55 12.70
CA LEU A 92 -5.08 15.46 13.57
C LEU A 92 -3.66 14.95 13.79
N ALA A 93 -3.49 13.68 14.14
CA ALA A 93 -2.17 13.06 14.32
C ALA A 93 -1.32 13.16 13.04
N VAL A 94 -1.91 12.90 11.87
CA VAL A 94 -1.24 13.08 10.57
C VAL A 94 -0.81 14.53 10.37
N ALA A 95 -1.70 15.50 10.65
CA ALA A 95 -1.37 16.91 10.52
C ALA A 95 -0.28 17.37 11.49
N GLU A 96 -0.25 16.83 12.71
CA GLU A 96 0.83 17.08 13.68
C GLU A 96 2.17 16.56 13.16
N HIS A 97 2.18 15.33 12.64
CA HIS A 97 3.38 14.71 12.10
C HIS A 97 3.92 15.45 10.87
N VAL A 98 3.03 15.91 9.97
CA VAL A 98 3.41 16.79 8.84
C VAL A 98 4.06 18.08 9.35
N ARG A 99 3.50 18.72 10.39
CA ARG A 99 4.08 19.95 10.97
C ARG A 99 5.44 19.71 11.60
N GLU A 100 5.62 18.60 12.30
CA GLU A 100 6.90 18.21 12.89
C GLU A 100 7.98 18.05 11.82
N LEU A 101 7.69 17.26 10.79
CA LEU A 101 8.63 17.00 9.69
C LEU A 101 8.93 18.26 8.86
N ALA A 102 7.94 19.14 8.68
CA ALA A 102 8.16 20.46 8.08
C ALA A 102 9.13 21.32 8.89
N GLY A 103 9.08 21.25 10.23
CA GLY A 103 10.04 21.90 11.13
C GLY A 103 11.48 21.38 10.96
N LEU A 104 11.64 20.16 10.46
CA LEU A 104 12.93 19.52 10.14
C LEU A 104 13.35 19.70 8.67
N GLY A 105 12.59 20.45 7.87
CA GLY A 105 12.90 20.75 6.46
C GLY A 105 12.35 19.74 5.44
N VAL A 106 11.50 18.79 5.85
CA VAL A 106 10.82 17.87 4.93
C VAL A 106 9.61 18.58 4.32
N ALA A 107 9.46 18.53 3.00
CA ALA A 107 8.32 19.13 2.32
C ALA A 107 7.01 18.41 2.70
N PRO A 108 5.93 19.13 3.05
CA PRO A 108 4.65 18.51 3.36
C PRO A 108 4.04 17.86 2.10
N PRO A 109 3.21 16.82 2.25
CA PRO A 109 2.51 16.23 1.11
C PRO A 109 1.49 17.21 0.53
N SER A 110 1.23 17.11 -0.77
CA SER A 110 0.20 17.92 -1.46
C SER A 110 -1.23 17.57 -1.02
N GLU A 111 -1.44 16.33 -0.58
CA GLU A 111 -2.71 15.82 -0.07
C GLU A 111 -2.43 14.65 0.88
N THR A 112 -3.30 14.39 1.85
CA THR A 112 -3.23 13.22 2.72
C THR A 112 -4.47 12.33 2.53
N PRO A 113 -4.31 11.00 2.37
CA PRO A 113 -3.06 10.31 2.02
C PRO A 113 -2.54 10.73 0.65
N LEU A 114 -1.24 10.51 0.40
CA LEU A 114 -0.60 10.71 -0.92
C LEU A 114 -0.23 9.36 -1.52
N PHE A 115 -0.59 9.13 -2.78
CA PHE A 115 -0.27 7.89 -3.49
C PHE A 115 1.03 8.05 -4.30
N TYR A 116 1.99 7.16 -4.07
CA TYR A 116 3.21 7.05 -4.85
C TYR A 116 3.13 5.83 -5.76
N GLU A 117 3.21 6.03 -7.08
CA GLU A 117 3.31 4.92 -8.02
C GLU A 117 4.75 4.40 -8.06
N VAL A 118 4.89 3.08 -8.07
CA VAL A 118 6.17 2.40 -8.33
C VAL A 118 5.97 1.38 -9.45
N SER A 119 7.05 1.07 -10.18
CA SER A 119 7.05 0.02 -11.19
C SER A 119 6.67 -1.34 -10.57
N SER A 120 5.85 -2.11 -11.28
CA SER A 120 5.54 -3.50 -10.93
C SER A 120 6.77 -4.40 -10.84
N ASP A 121 7.86 -4.06 -11.53
CA ASP A 121 9.17 -4.72 -11.43
C ASP A 121 9.84 -4.55 -10.06
N ARG A 122 9.25 -3.79 -9.13
CA ARG A 122 9.70 -3.73 -7.73
C ARG A 122 9.03 -4.78 -6.87
N ILE A 123 7.88 -5.35 -7.25
CA ILE A 123 7.26 -6.39 -6.43
C ILE A 123 8.15 -7.64 -6.44
N SER A 124 8.44 -8.16 -5.25
CA SER A 124 9.30 -9.34 -5.10
C SER A 124 8.70 -10.33 -4.12
N GLY A 125 8.48 -11.57 -4.57
CA GLY A 125 8.18 -12.71 -3.68
C GLY A 125 9.44 -13.44 -3.19
N ARG A 126 10.63 -12.86 -3.36
CA ARG A 126 11.90 -13.52 -3.03
C ARG A 126 12.21 -13.38 -1.54
N ALA A 127 12.86 -14.40 -0.97
CA ALA A 127 13.36 -14.36 0.40
C ALA A 127 14.62 -13.48 0.59
N GLU A 128 15.20 -12.94 -0.48
CA GLU A 128 16.30 -11.98 -0.45
C GLU A 128 16.05 -10.86 -1.45
N ILE A 129 16.20 -9.62 -1.01
CA ILE A 129 16.28 -8.43 -1.87
C ILE A 129 17.70 -7.84 -1.84
N GLN A 130 17.96 -6.93 -2.78
CA GLN A 130 19.28 -6.33 -2.95
C GLN A 130 19.20 -4.81 -2.97
N ASP A 131 19.92 -4.17 -2.06
CA ASP A 131 19.96 -2.72 -1.95
C ASP A 131 21.37 -2.18 -2.19
N VAL A 132 21.41 -0.96 -2.73
CA VAL A 132 22.63 -0.15 -2.75
C VAL A 132 22.69 0.64 -1.45
N GLY A 133 23.86 0.67 -0.81
CA GLY A 133 24.05 1.44 0.43
C GLY A 133 23.56 0.72 1.69
N ALA A 134 23.43 1.49 2.77
CA ALA A 134 23.08 0.98 4.09
C ALA A 134 21.80 1.61 4.69
N ALA A 135 21.13 2.48 3.93
CA ALA A 135 20.00 3.28 4.38
C ALA A 135 18.62 2.68 4.02
N GLY A 136 18.58 1.54 3.33
CA GLY A 136 17.34 0.80 3.05
C GLY A 136 16.71 0.24 4.33
N GLY A 137 15.42 0.50 4.51
CA GLY A 137 14.65 -0.02 5.65
C GLY A 137 13.26 -0.49 5.24
N GLY A 138 12.86 -1.67 5.73
CA GLY A 138 11.54 -2.24 5.52
C GLY A 138 10.50 -1.75 6.52
N GLU A 139 9.27 -1.60 6.05
CA GLU A 139 8.10 -1.16 6.82
C GLU A 139 6.94 -2.11 6.52
N VAL A 140 6.38 -2.77 7.54
CA VAL A 140 5.28 -3.72 7.34
C VAL A 140 4.02 -2.98 6.90
N GLU A 141 3.40 -3.45 5.83
CA GLU A 141 2.16 -2.90 5.31
C GLU A 141 1.17 -3.99 4.95
N CYS A 142 -0.10 -3.70 5.18
CA CYS A 142 -1.19 -4.45 4.57
C CYS A 142 -1.23 -4.12 3.08
N VAL A 143 -1.34 -5.12 2.21
CA VAL A 143 -1.40 -4.92 0.76
C VAL A 143 -2.74 -5.39 0.24
N LEU A 144 -3.52 -4.49 -0.34
CA LEU A 144 -4.75 -4.82 -1.05
C LEU A 144 -4.43 -5.08 -2.52
N TRP A 145 -4.79 -6.26 -2.99
CA TRP A 145 -4.65 -6.66 -4.38
C TRP A 145 -6.01 -6.65 -5.05
N ARG A 146 -6.13 -5.96 -6.18
CA ARG A 146 -7.24 -6.12 -7.11
C ARG A 146 -6.72 -6.79 -8.38
N VAL A 147 -7.30 -7.94 -8.70
CA VAL A 147 -7.00 -8.69 -9.94
C VAL A 147 -8.33 -9.11 -10.55
N GLY A 148 -8.69 -8.49 -11.68
CA GLY A 148 -10.02 -8.53 -12.24
C GLY A 148 -11.08 -8.03 -11.26
N ASP A 149 -12.13 -8.82 -11.07
CA ASP A 149 -13.22 -8.52 -10.12
C ASP A 149 -12.94 -8.99 -8.68
N ALA A 150 -11.76 -9.56 -8.41
CA ALA A 150 -11.43 -10.13 -7.12
C ALA A 150 -10.52 -9.21 -6.30
N LEU A 151 -10.81 -9.13 -5.01
CA LEU A 151 -9.98 -8.45 -4.02
C LEU A 151 -9.31 -9.46 -3.08
N TYR A 152 -8.04 -9.24 -2.78
CA TYR A 152 -7.26 -10.04 -1.86
C TYR A 152 -6.49 -9.15 -0.89
N LEU A 153 -6.31 -9.63 0.33
CA LEU A 153 -5.49 -9.02 1.37
C LEU A 153 -4.21 -9.83 1.54
N GLY A 154 -3.07 -9.15 1.50
CA GLY A 154 -1.75 -9.73 1.74
C GLY A 154 -0.93 -8.87 2.68
N LEU A 155 0.34 -9.22 2.78
CA LEU A 155 1.33 -8.49 3.56
C LEU A 155 2.48 -8.07 2.65
N GLY A 156 3.03 -6.89 2.89
CA GLY A 156 4.15 -6.36 2.13
C GLY A 156 5.11 -5.60 3.01
N SER A 157 6.27 -5.30 2.44
CA SER A 157 7.23 -4.35 2.98
C SER A 157 7.36 -3.17 2.04
N ASP A 158 7.01 -1.97 2.50
CA ASP A 158 7.36 -0.72 1.79
C ASP A 158 8.84 -0.38 2.02
N HIS A 159 9.72 -1.20 1.47
CA HIS A 159 11.16 -1.00 1.63
C HIS A 159 11.56 0.34 1.01
N THR A 160 12.22 1.20 1.78
CA THR A 160 12.47 2.59 1.40
C THR A 160 13.92 2.97 1.70
N ASP A 161 14.58 3.61 0.73
CA ASP A 161 15.91 4.20 0.91
C ASP A 161 15.78 5.54 1.65
N ARG A 162 16.26 5.59 2.90
CA ARG A 162 16.11 6.78 3.76
C ARG A 162 17.02 7.95 3.39
N GLU A 163 18.17 7.68 2.78
CA GLU A 163 19.04 8.76 2.28
C GLU A 163 18.39 9.44 1.07
N LEU A 164 17.81 8.66 0.16
CA LEU A 164 17.11 9.17 -1.00
C LEU A 164 15.78 9.84 -0.61
N GLU A 165 15.10 9.34 0.41
CA GLU A 165 13.80 9.85 0.87
C GLU A 165 13.89 11.30 1.33
N ALA A 166 14.99 11.67 2.00
CA ALA A 166 15.28 13.04 2.43
C ALA A 166 15.27 14.05 1.27
N THR A 167 15.47 13.59 0.03
CA THR A 167 15.43 14.43 -1.17
C THR A 167 14.19 14.18 -2.04
N SER A 168 13.65 12.97 -2.05
CA SER A 168 12.48 12.61 -2.83
C SER A 168 11.86 11.28 -2.36
N VAL A 169 10.70 11.37 -1.71
CA VAL A 169 9.91 10.21 -1.27
C VAL A 169 9.53 9.29 -2.44
N ALA A 170 9.18 9.84 -3.60
CA ALA A 170 8.83 9.02 -4.77
C ALA A 170 10.04 8.21 -5.27
N LYS A 171 11.22 8.83 -5.35
CA LYS A 171 12.43 8.15 -5.82
C LYS A 171 12.93 7.11 -4.83
N SER A 172 12.86 7.39 -3.53
CA SER A 172 13.26 6.41 -2.51
C SER A 172 12.41 5.15 -2.54
N LYS A 173 11.10 5.30 -2.73
CA LYS A 173 10.19 4.16 -2.86
C LYS A 173 10.45 3.37 -4.14
N GLN A 174 10.69 4.04 -5.27
CA GLN A 174 10.97 3.39 -6.55
C GLN A 174 12.34 2.71 -6.61
N ALA A 175 13.32 3.18 -5.84
CA ALA A 175 14.68 2.63 -5.84
C ALA A 175 14.75 1.21 -5.24
N CYS A 176 13.87 0.91 -4.29
CA CYS A 176 13.86 -0.35 -3.55
C CYS A 176 12.81 -1.33 -4.06
N ASP A 177 13.10 -2.61 -3.90
CA ASP A 177 12.11 -3.68 -4.06
C ASP A 177 10.99 -3.54 -3.01
N LYS A 178 9.83 -4.10 -3.32
CA LYS A 178 8.64 -4.21 -2.47
C LYS A 178 8.38 -5.70 -2.20
N PRO A 179 9.04 -6.27 -1.16
CA PRO A 179 8.77 -7.64 -0.74
C PRO A 179 7.28 -7.85 -0.43
N VAL A 180 6.70 -8.95 -0.87
CA VAL A 180 5.30 -9.31 -0.61
C VAL A 180 5.18 -10.76 -0.17
N SER A 181 4.18 -11.07 0.66
CA SER A 181 3.88 -12.42 1.11
C SER A 181 3.55 -13.33 -0.08
N ASP A 182 3.95 -14.60 -0.04
CA ASP A 182 3.60 -15.58 -1.08
C ASP A 182 2.11 -15.98 -1.06
N ARG A 183 1.46 -15.70 0.07
CA ARG A 183 0.06 -16.02 0.36
C ARG A 183 -0.77 -14.75 0.54
N VAL A 184 -2.03 -14.86 0.13
CA VAL A 184 -3.08 -13.86 0.33
C VAL A 184 -4.38 -14.50 0.78
N ILE A 185 -5.22 -13.69 1.41
CA ILE A 185 -6.59 -14.03 1.79
C ILE A 185 -7.52 -13.32 0.83
N ARG A 186 -8.51 -14.02 0.28
CA ARG A 186 -9.56 -13.33 -0.47
C ARG A 186 -10.30 -12.40 0.49
N TYR A 187 -10.50 -11.15 0.12
CA TYR A 187 -11.05 -10.15 1.03
C TYR A 187 -12.43 -10.54 1.57
N SER A 188 -13.26 -11.21 0.76
CA SER A 188 -14.57 -11.74 1.17
C SER A 188 -14.52 -12.95 2.11
N ASP A 189 -13.36 -13.61 2.24
CA ASP A 189 -13.17 -14.80 3.07
C ASP A 189 -12.68 -14.40 4.49
N LEU A 190 -12.43 -13.10 4.74
CA LEU A 190 -12.14 -12.59 6.09
C LEU A 190 -13.38 -12.72 6.98
N ASP A 191 -13.20 -13.38 8.12
CA ASP A 191 -14.23 -13.63 9.12
C ASP A 191 -14.25 -12.58 10.25
N CYS A 192 -13.44 -11.53 10.14
CA CYS A 192 -13.44 -10.37 11.02
C CYS A 192 -13.34 -9.06 10.23
N PRO A 193 -13.75 -7.92 10.82
CA PRO A 193 -13.42 -6.60 10.29
C PRO A 193 -11.91 -6.44 10.10
N THR A 194 -11.48 -5.75 9.03
CA THR A 194 -10.06 -5.48 8.80
C THR A 194 -9.41 -4.64 9.91
N ASP A 195 -10.21 -3.82 10.60
CA ASP A 195 -9.75 -2.98 11.71
C ASP A 195 -9.29 -3.79 12.93
N ASP A 196 -9.82 -5.01 13.09
CA ASP A 196 -9.48 -5.90 14.20
C ASP A 196 -8.19 -6.69 13.94
N LEU A 197 -7.67 -6.65 12.71
CA LEU A 197 -6.42 -7.29 12.36
C LEU A 197 -5.23 -6.53 12.95
N ARG A 198 -4.14 -7.25 13.21
CA ARG A 198 -2.91 -6.68 13.76
C ARG A 198 -1.71 -6.97 12.87
N MET A 199 -0.89 -5.96 12.59
CA MET A 199 0.41 -6.15 11.93
C MET A 199 1.52 -6.18 12.96
N SER A 200 2.54 -6.98 12.68
CA SER A 200 3.79 -7.00 13.43
C SER A 200 4.99 -7.15 12.51
N CYS A 201 6.10 -6.53 12.88
CA CYS A 201 7.40 -6.64 12.23
C CYS A 201 8.47 -6.85 13.29
N ARG A 202 9.35 -7.83 13.07
CA ARG A 202 10.61 -7.99 13.79
C ARG A 202 11.77 -7.82 12.84
N ILE A 203 12.82 -7.16 13.29
CA ILE A 203 14.04 -6.93 12.52
C ILE A 203 15.24 -7.62 13.16
N ARG A 204 16.22 -7.97 12.34
CA ARG A 204 17.47 -8.59 12.81
C ARG A 204 18.50 -7.53 13.20
N GLU A 205 18.75 -7.41 14.49
CA GLU A 205 19.68 -6.45 15.11
C GLU A 205 20.63 -7.16 16.08
N GLY A 206 21.94 -6.92 15.96
CA GLY A 206 22.93 -7.51 16.87
C GLY A 206 22.95 -9.05 16.87
N GLY A 207 22.42 -9.70 15.83
CA GLY A 207 22.27 -11.16 15.76
C GLY A 207 20.91 -11.68 16.25
N GLU A 208 20.14 -10.86 16.95
CA GLU A 208 18.85 -11.18 17.57
C GLU A 208 17.67 -10.61 16.79
N TRP A 209 16.46 -11.09 17.10
CA TRP A 209 15.21 -10.55 16.54
C TRP A 209 14.56 -9.56 17.53
N ALA A 210 14.50 -8.29 17.14
CA ALA A 210 13.86 -7.24 17.92
C ALA A 210 12.50 -6.86 17.34
N LEU A 211 11.51 -6.56 18.19
CA LEU A 211 10.22 -6.03 17.74
C LEU A 211 10.42 -4.61 17.19
N TYR A 212 9.89 -4.37 15.99
CA TYR A 212 10.11 -3.13 15.23
C TYR A 212 8.82 -2.38 14.97
N GLN A 213 7.73 -3.06 14.63
CA GLN A 213 6.41 -2.46 14.45
C GLN A 213 5.39 -3.44 15.02
N ASP A 214 4.34 -2.95 15.68
CA ASP A 214 3.29 -3.78 16.24
C ASP A 214 2.05 -2.93 16.55
N GLY A 215 0.91 -3.24 15.94
CA GLY A 215 -0.27 -2.40 16.09
C GLY A 215 -1.48 -2.87 15.26
N PRO A 216 -2.70 -2.44 15.62
CA PRO A 216 -3.90 -2.77 14.88
C PRO A 216 -3.98 -2.01 13.56
N LEU A 217 -4.62 -2.61 12.55
CA LEU A 217 -4.88 -1.94 11.27
C LEU A 217 -5.78 -0.70 11.43
N SER A 218 -6.56 -0.62 12.51
CA SER A 218 -7.42 0.53 12.81
C SER A 218 -6.67 1.86 12.99
N GLU A 219 -5.34 1.85 13.17
CA GLU A 219 -4.52 3.06 13.19
C GLU A 219 -4.34 3.68 11.79
N LEU A 220 -4.61 2.92 10.73
CA LEU A 220 -4.49 3.32 9.33
C LEU A 220 -5.87 3.42 8.67
N LEU A 221 -5.99 4.19 7.59
CA LEU A 221 -7.18 4.19 6.75
C LEU A 221 -7.47 2.77 6.24
N ALA A 222 -8.74 2.40 6.17
CA ALA A 222 -9.11 1.05 5.74
C ALA A 222 -8.67 0.80 4.29
N PRO A 223 -8.23 -0.42 3.93
CA PRO A 223 -7.76 -0.72 2.56
C PRO A 223 -8.77 -0.38 1.47
N LEU A 224 -10.07 -0.63 1.70
CA LEU A 224 -11.12 -0.31 0.73
C LEU A 224 -11.37 1.20 0.61
N ASP A 225 -11.20 1.96 1.69
CA ASP A 225 -11.31 3.41 1.66
C ASP A 225 -10.16 4.01 0.85
N LEU A 226 -8.93 3.50 1.01
CA LEU A 226 -7.78 3.91 0.21
C LEU A 226 -7.97 3.60 -1.28
N LEU A 227 -8.52 2.42 -1.62
CA LEU A 227 -8.87 2.07 -2.99
C LEU A 227 -9.89 3.05 -3.57
N GLY A 228 -10.96 3.33 -2.82
CA GLY A 228 -12.01 4.27 -3.22
C GLY A 228 -11.47 5.69 -3.40
N LEU A 229 -10.58 6.15 -2.52
CA LEU A 229 -9.91 7.44 -2.62
C LEU A 229 -9.02 7.53 -3.88
N ALA A 230 -8.22 6.50 -4.17
CA ALA A 230 -7.41 6.45 -5.38
C ALA A 230 -8.28 6.55 -6.64
N GLN A 231 -9.42 5.87 -6.67
CA GLN A 231 -10.37 5.93 -7.78
C GLN A 231 -11.05 7.29 -7.91
N ALA A 232 -11.58 7.82 -6.80
CA ALA A 232 -12.27 9.11 -6.78
C ALA A 232 -11.36 10.28 -7.21
N ARG A 233 -10.06 10.17 -6.94
CA ARG A 233 -9.04 11.16 -7.33
C ARG A 233 -8.48 10.93 -8.74
N GLY A 234 -8.93 9.88 -9.45
CA GLY A 234 -8.43 9.53 -10.79
C GLY A 234 -6.99 9.00 -10.81
N VAL A 235 -6.45 8.59 -9.65
CA VAL A 235 -5.14 7.93 -9.54
C VAL A 235 -5.20 6.51 -10.11
N LEU A 236 -6.36 5.86 -9.99
CA LEU A 236 -6.57 4.49 -10.42
C LEU A 236 -7.91 4.36 -11.16
N ALA A 237 -7.94 3.70 -12.32
CA ALA A 237 -9.22 3.48 -13.00
C ALA A 237 -10.12 2.50 -12.23
N GLU A 238 -11.43 2.50 -12.49
CA GLU A 238 -12.41 1.72 -11.73
C GLU A 238 -12.13 0.21 -11.68
N ARG A 239 -11.50 -0.34 -12.72
CA ARG A 239 -11.26 -1.79 -12.89
C ARG A 239 -9.80 -2.15 -13.16
N GLU A 240 -8.87 -1.25 -12.88
CA GLU A 240 -7.44 -1.47 -13.13
C GLU A 240 -6.81 -2.39 -12.08
N ASP A 241 -6.05 -3.40 -12.51
CA ASP A 241 -5.39 -4.31 -11.58
C ASP A 241 -4.29 -3.58 -10.80
N VAL A 242 -4.31 -3.71 -9.47
CA VAL A 242 -3.45 -2.95 -8.56
C VAL A 242 -2.98 -3.77 -7.38
N ALA A 243 -1.73 -3.56 -6.97
CA ALA A 243 -1.24 -3.81 -5.62
C ALA A 243 -1.14 -2.48 -4.86
N LEU A 244 -1.98 -2.30 -3.85
CA LEU A 244 -2.06 -1.08 -3.05
C LEU A 244 -1.48 -1.36 -1.65
N PHE A 245 -0.29 -0.83 -1.42
CA PHE A 245 0.37 -0.74 -0.12
C PHE A 245 -0.36 0.32 0.72
N CYS A 246 -0.98 -0.12 1.83
CA CYS A 246 -1.99 0.65 2.57
C CYS A 246 -1.42 1.51 3.71
N GLY A 247 -0.12 1.73 3.73
CA GLY A 247 0.60 2.45 4.77
C GLY A 247 1.09 1.53 5.89
N THR A 248 1.93 2.11 6.74
CA THR A 248 2.64 1.39 7.80
C THR A 248 2.42 2.02 9.18
N LEU A 249 2.63 1.21 10.21
CA LEU A 249 2.56 1.65 11.61
C LEU A 249 3.84 2.38 12.03
N PRO A 250 3.80 3.24 13.07
CA PRO A 250 5.01 3.82 13.63
C PRO A 250 6.02 2.74 14.05
N ALA A 251 7.30 2.99 13.78
CA ALA A 251 8.37 2.16 14.30
C ALA A 251 8.48 2.29 15.83
N ILE A 252 8.80 1.18 16.49
CA ILE A 252 9.22 1.15 17.88
C ILE A 252 10.66 1.66 17.92
N GLY A 253 10.80 2.90 18.37
CA GLY A 253 12.03 3.68 18.29
C GLY A 253 12.17 4.37 16.93
N ALA A 254 13.40 4.63 16.50
CA ALA A 254 13.64 5.21 15.19
C ALA A 254 13.49 4.17 14.07
N VAL A 255 13.02 4.64 12.91
CA VAL A 255 13.13 3.91 11.64
C VAL A 255 14.60 3.63 11.37
N ARG A 256 14.93 2.38 11.05
CA ARG A 256 16.33 1.96 10.91
C ARG A 256 16.53 0.77 9.98
N PRO A 257 17.69 0.71 9.29
CA PRO A 257 18.02 -0.39 8.41
C PRO A 257 18.28 -1.69 9.18
N ALA A 258 17.92 -2.82 8.59
CA ALA A 258 18.20 -4.14 9.15
C ALA A 258 18.60 -5.15 8.07
N SER A 259 19.26 -6.24 8.49
CA SER A 259 19.70 -7.30 7.58
C SER A 259 18.61 -8.34 7.27
N GLY A 260 17.52 -8.34 8.05
CA GLY A 260 16.40 -9.26 7.85
C GLY A 260 15.16 -8.82 8.59
N TYR A 261 14.02 -9.24 8.05
CA TYR A 261 12.68 -8.83 8.45
C TYR A 261 11.79 -10.06 8.58
N ARG A 262 10.97 -10.11 9.63
CA ARG A 262 9.90 -11.08 9.84
C ARG A 262 8.62 -10.31 10.13
N MET A 263 7.69 -10.37 9.20
CA MET A 263 6.44 -9.63 9.24
C MET A 263 5.27 -10.60 9.29
N ALA A 264 4.22 -10.26 10.02
CA ALA A 264 3.01 -11.05 10.11
C ALA A 264 1.76 -10.18 10.26
N LEU A 265 0.67 -10.64 9.63
CA LEU A 265 -0.70 -10.18 9.82
C LEU A 265 -1.42 -11.21 10.69
N HIS A 266 -2.04 -10.76 11.77
CA HIS A 266 -2.71 -11.60 12.76
C HIS A 266 -4.20 -11.30 12.81
N HIS A 267 -4.99 -12.36 12.98
CA HIS A 267 -6.41 -12.25 13.32
C HIS A 267 -6.56 -11.85 14.81
N PRO A 268 -7.67 -11.23 15.23
CA PRO A 268 -7.93 -10.88 16.63
C PRO A 268 -7.89 -12.05 17.64
N ASP A 269 -8.07 -13.29 17.20
CA ASP A 269 -7.90 -14.49 18.05
C ASP A 269 -6.43 -14.93 18.23
N GLY A 270 -5.49 -14.22 17.61
CA GLY A 270 -4.05 -14.44 17.73
C GLY A 270 -3.46 -15.40 16.70
N ARG A 271 -4.25 -15.97 15.78
CA ARG A 271 -3.69 -16.81 14.70
C ARG A 271 -3.01 -15.93 13.64
N GLU A 272 -1.85 -16.40 13.17
CA GLU A 272 -1.19 -15.80 12.02
C GLU A 272 -2.00 -16.10 10.76
N LEU A 273 -2.39 -15.04 10.05
CA LEU A 273 -3.11 -15.11 8.79
C LEU A 273 -2.14 -15.20 7.62
N VAL A 274 -1.18 -14.29 7.57
CA VAL A 274 -0.19 -14.17 6.49
C VAL A 274 1.14 -13.74 7.08
N SER A 275 2.25 -14.30 6.60
CA SER A 275 3.60 -13.84 6.95
C SER A 275 4.47 -13.55 5.74
N LEU A 276 5.50 -12.74 5.97
CA LEU A 276 6.52 -12.35 5.02
C LEU A 276 7.87 -12.31 5.72
N ASN A 277 8.84 -13.04 5.17
CA ASN A 277 10.20 -13.10 5.70
C ASN A 277 11.20 -12.86 4.58
N TYR A 278 12.14 -11.93 4.77
CA TYR A 278 13.19 -11.69 3.79
C TYR A 278 14.47 -11.16 4.44
N SER A 279 15.60 -11.33 3.75
CA SER A 279 16.88 -10.71 4.06
C SER A 279 17.28 -9.65 3.05
N VAL A 280 18.15 -8.73 3.45
CA VAL A 280 18.70 -7.69 2.58
C VAL A 280 20.17 -7.99 2.32
N ARG A 281 20.54 -8.15 1.05
CA ARG A 281 21.93 -8.27 0.62
C ARG A 281 22.41 -6.96 0.02
N ARG A 282 23.41 -6.35 0.65
CA ARG A 282 24.00 -5.11 0.15
C ARG A 282 24.85 -5.35 -1.09
N LEU A 283 24.58 -4.58 -2.14
CA LEU A 283 25.37 -4.52 -3.35
C LEU A 283 26.64 -3.68 -3.12
N ARG A 284 27.67 -3.97 -3.90
CA ARG A 284 28.98 -3.30 -3.83
C ARG A 284 29.31 -2.73 -5.21
N ALA A 285 29.86 -1.52 -5.26
CA ALA A 285 30.41 -0.96 -6.49
C ALA A 285 31.67 -1.74 -6.88
N MET A 286 31.75 -2.16 -8.15
CA MET A 286 32.91 -2.86 -8.72
C MET A 286 33.67 -1.91 -9.66
N ALA A 287 34.99 -2.09 -9.75
CA ALA A 287 35.89 -1.32 -10.63
C ALA A 287 36.10 -2.02 -11.98
#